data_AF-A0A9W8Q076-F1
#
_entry.id   AF-A0A9W8Q076-F1
#
_cell.length_a   1.000
_cell.length_b   1.000
_cell.length_c   1.000
_cell.angle_alpha   90.00
_cell.angle_beta   90.00
_cell.angle_gamma   90.00
#
_symmetry.space_group_name_H-M   'P 1'
#
loop_
_entity.id
_entity.type
_entity.pdbx_description
1 polymer ?
#
loop_
_entity_poly.entity_id
_entity_poly.type
_entity_poly.pdbx_seq_one_letter_code
_entity_poly.pdbx_strand_id
1 'polypeptide(L)' 'MKVILQRVLSASVTVDKEMISSIGKGVLAFAAVAPGDTEKEADLMAAKVLRMKLWDDEEGGKV' A
#
# COMPACT_ATOMS: atom_id res chain seq x y z
N MET A 1 -2.28 12.80 7.06
CA MET A 1 -2.22 11.94 5.84
C MET A 1 -3.26 10.83 5.94
N LYS A 2 -3.82 10.35 4.83
CA LYS A 2 -4.65 9.13 4.81
C LYS A 2 -4.19 8.16 3.72
N VAL A 3 -4.32 6.86 3.97
CA VAL A 3 -3.97 5.83 3.00
C VAL A 3 -5.10 4.79 2.95
N ILE A 4 -5.57 4.47 1.75
CA ILE A 4 -6.44 3.31 1.50
C ILE A 4 -5.56 2.18 0.98
N LEU A 5 -5.56 1.05 1.69
CA LEU A 5 -4.81 -0.14 1.29
C LEU A 5 -5.74 -1.16 0.64
N GLN A 6 -5.28 -1.75 -0.46
CA GLN A 6 -5.94 -2.87 -1.12
C GLN A 6 -4.97 -4.04 -1.20
N ARG A 7 -5.37 -5.19 -0.67
CA ARG A 7 -4.66 -6.45 -0.91
C ARG A 7 -4.95 -6.91 -2.32
N VAL A 8 -3.91 -7.12 -3.12
CA VAL A 8 -4.03 -7.43 -4.54
C VAL A 8 -3.23 -8.67 -4.92
N LEU A 9 -3.71 -9.38 -5.94
CA LEU A 9 -2.92 -10.43 -6.61
C LEU A 9 -1.94 -9.82 -7.62
N SER A 10 -2.29 -8.67 -8.19
CA SER A 10 -1.42 -7.82 -9.00
C SER A 10 -2.01 -6.41 -9.09
N ALA A 11 -1.17 -5.43 -9.38
CA ALA A 11 -1.59 -4.06 -9.71
C ALA A 11 -0.60 -3.44 -10.70
N SER A 12 -1.05 -2.47 -11.50
CA SER A 12 -0.20 -1.76 -12.45
C SER A 12 -0.64 -0.30 -12.63
N VAL A 13 0.31 0.53 -13.08
CA VAL A 13 0.08 1.93 -13.46
C VAL A 13 0.39 2.07 -14.93
N THR A 14 -0.55 2.64 -15.68
CA THR A 14 -0.44 2.88 -17.12
C THR A 14 -0.69 4.35 -17.40
N VAL A 15 0.16 4.99 -18.20
CA VAL A 15 0.03 6.38 -18.65
C VAL A 15 0.13 6.37 -20.17
N ASP A 16 -0.78 7.04 -20.86
CA ASP A 16 -0.80 7.10 -22.34
C ASP A 16 -0.73 5.73 -23.04
N LYS A 17 -1.37 4.71 -22.44
CA LYS A 17 -1.39 3.31 -22.88
C LYS A 17 -0.06 2.56 -22.72
N GLU A 18 0.95 3.18 -22.12
CA GLU A 18 2.21 2.53 -21.78
C GLU A 18 2.23 2.14 -20.29
N MET A 19 2.58 0.89 -20.01
CA MET A 19 2.71 0.42 -18.63
C MET A 19 3.99 0.99 -18.02
N ILE A 20 3.83 1.80 -16.97
CA ILE A 20 4.94 2.45 -16.27
C ILE A 20 5.50 1.54 -15.19
N SER A 21 4.62 0.87 -14.44
CA SER A 21 5.03 -0.03 -13.35
C SER A 21 3.96 -1.08 -13.06
N SER A 22 4.40 -2.18 -12.45
CA SER A 22 3.52 -3.25 -12.00
C SER A 22 4.10 -3.96 -10.78
N ILE A 23 3.21 -4.51 -9.95
CA ILE A 23 3.52 -5.39 -8.83
C ILE A 23 2.76 -6.70 -8.95
N GLY A 24 3.32 -7.77 -8.37
CA GLY A 24 2.64 -9.06 -8.18
C GLY A 24 1.75 -9.06 -6.92
N LYS A 25 1.65 -10.22 -6.26
CA LYS A 25 0.89 -10.36 -5.00
C LYS A 25 1.46 -9.38 -3.97
N GLY A 26 0.61 -8.51 -3.45
CA GLY A 26 1.09 -7.38 -2.66
C GLY A 26 -0.03 -6.49 -2.17
N VAL A 27 0.32 -5.23 -1.93
CA VAL A 27 -0.59 -4.18 -1.48
C VAL A 27 -0.48 -2.99 -2.43
N LEU A 28 -1.64 -2.52 -2.89
CA LEU A 28 -1.77 -1.22 -3.55
C LEU A 28 -2.18 -0.19 -2.49
N ALA A 29 -1.41 0.90 -2.40
CA ALA A 29 -1.65 1.98 -1.44
C ALA A 29 -2.06 3.26 -2.17
N PHE A 30 -3.29 3.71 -1.96
CA PHE A 30 -3.74 5.03 -2.39
C PHE A 30 -3.49 6.03 -1.26
N ALA A 31 -2.40 6.80 -1.38
CA ALA A 31 -2.04 7.83 -0.43
C ALA A 31 -2.68 9.17 -0.81
N ALA A 32 -3.39 9.77 0.14
CA ALA A 32 -3.94 11.11 0.06
C ALA A 32 -3.24 12.01 1.09
N VAL A 33 -2.67 13.11 0.59
CA VAL A 33 -1.97 14.12 1.39
C VAL A 33 -2.83 15.39 1.43
N ALA A 34 -3.00 15.97 2.61
CA ALA A 34 -3.77 17.17 2.86
C ALA A 34 -2.88 18.28 3.47
N PRO A 35 -3.30 19.57 3.39
CA PRO A 35 -2.60 20.65 4.07
C PRO A 35 -2.47 20.39 5.58
N GLY A 36 -1.26 20.52 6.12
CA GLY A 36 -0.95 20.25 7.52
C GLY A 36 -0.37 18.85 7.78
N ASP A 37 -0.40 17.96 6.80
CA ASP A 37 0.32 16.68 6.88
C ASP A 37 1.83 16.92 6.90
N THR A 38 2.55 16.12 7.69
CA THR A 38 4.01 16.24 7.84
C THR A 38 4.71 14.95 7.44
N GLU A 39 6.01 15.03 7.13
CA GLU A 39 6.84 13.85 6.85
C GLU A 39 6.77 12.80 7.96
N LYS A 40 6.72 13.26 9.22
CA LYS A 40 6.54 12.39 10.39
C LYS A 40 5.26 11.56 10.32
N GLU A 41 4.17 12.12 9.79
CA GLU A 41 2.94 11.35 9.59
C GLU A 41 3.08 10.31 8.49
N ALA A 42 3.81 10.63 7.42
CA ALA A 42 4.11 9.69 6.35
C ALA A 42 4.95 8.51 6.85
N ASP A 43 5.99 8.77 7.64
CA ASP A 43 6.82 7.73 8.26
C ASP A 43 6.00 6.83 9.19
N LEU A 44 5.14 7.44 10.02
CA LEU A 44 4.26 6.70 10.91
C LEU A 44 3.26 5.84 10.12
N MET A 45 2.73 6.33 9.00
CA MET A 45 1.84 5.56 8.15
C MET A 45 2.60 4.42 7.46
N ALA A 46 3.77 4.67 6.88
CA ALA A 46 4.58 3.63 6.25
C ALA A 46 4.93 2.51 7.24
N ALA A 47 5.38 2.86 8.46
CA ALA A 47 5.65 1.90 9.52
C ALA A 47 4.41 1.09 9.92
N LYS A 48 3.22 1.71 9.93
CA LYS A 48 1.95 1.00 10.16
C LYS A 48 1.65 0.02 9.05
N VAL A 49 1.75 0.42 7.78
CA VAL A 49 1.50 -0.45 6.62
C VAL A 49 2.42 -1.68 6.66
N LEU A 50 3.71 -1.49 6.93
CA LEU A 50 4.69 -2.58 7.00
C LEU A 50 4.45 -3.57 8.14
N ARG A 51 3.77 -3.13 9.22
CA ARG A 51 3.44 -3.99 10.37
C ARG A 51 2.04 -4.61 10.27
N MET A 52 1.26 -4.25 9.25
CA MET A 52 -0.09 -4.80 9.08
C MET A 52 -0.02 -6.24 8.62
N LYS A 53 -0.75 -7.07 9.35
CA LYS A 53 -0.85 -8.49 9.09
C LYS A 53 -1.89 -8.80 8.00
N LEU A 54 -1.52 -8.58 6.74
CA LEU A 54 -2.44 -8.56 5.59
C LEU A 54 -2.55 -9.92 4.91
N TRP A 55 -1.65 -10.86 5.21
CA TRP A 55 -1.66 -12.19 4.62
C TRP A 55 -1.95 -13.25 5.67
N ASP A 56 -2.42 -14.39 5.20
CA ASP A 56 -2.57 -15.55 6.05
C ASP A 56 -1.22 -16.27 6.10
N ASP A 57 -0.86 -16.73 7.29
CA ASP A 57 0.29 -17.57 7.61
C ASP A 57 0.05 -18.96 7.06
N GLU A 58 1.08 -19.80 7.02
CA GLU A 58 0.96 -21.18 6.56
C GLU A 58 -0.05 -22.01 7.39
N GLU A 59 -0.33 -21.59 8.63
CA GLU A 59 -1.34 -22.19 9.52
C GLU A 59 -2.70 -21.47 9.52
N GLY A 60 -2.93 -20.49 8.64
CA GLY A 60 -4.22 -19.77 8.52
C GLY A 60 -4.45 -18.66 9.56
N GLY A 61 -3.45 -18.33 10.37
CA GLY A 61 -3.45 -17.09 11.18
C GLY A 61 -3.12 -15.88 10.31
N LYS A 62 -3.48 -14.64 10.70
CA LYS A 62 -3.02 -13.45 9.95
C LYS A 62 -1.58 -13.11 10.36
N VAL A 63 -0.67 -12.88 9.40
CA VAL A 63 0.72 -12.39 9.52
C VAL A 63 0.99 -11.13 8.74
#